data_AF-A0A061GUC8-F1
#
_entry.id   AF-A0A061GUC8-F1
#
_cell.length_a   1.000
_cell.length_b   1.000
_cell.length_c   1.000
_cell.angle_alpha   90.00
_cell.angle_beta   90.00
_cell.angle_gamma   90.00
#
_symmetry.space_group_name_H-M   'P 1'
#
loop_
_entity.id
_entity.type
_entity.pdbx_description
1 polymer ?
#
loop_
_entity_poly.entity_id
_entity_poly.type
_entity_poly.pdbx_seq_one_letter_code
_entity_poly.pdbx_strand_id
1 'polypeptide(L)' 'MDELGVYVLICDRAGYGDSDPNRNSMVKSEALDIQELADQLQLGPKFYVIGVSLGTYAIWSCLKYIPHRHVHGFCFFRP' A
#
# COMPACT_ATOMS: atom_id res chain seq x y z
N MET A 1 -10.21 -6.30 -17.16
CA MET A 1 -9.30 -5.44 -16.36
C MET A 1 -8.35 -4.70 -17.29
N ASP A 2 -7.68 -5.40 -18.21
CA ASP A 2 -6.90 -4.80 -19.30
C ASP A 2 -7.68 -3.81 -20.17
N GLU A 3 -8.96 -4.07 -20.45
CA GLU A 3 -9.79 -3.13 -21.24
C GLU A 3 -10.09 -1.80 -20.53
N LEU A 4 -9.93 -1.73 -19.19
CA LEU A 4 -10.05 -0.47 -18.43
C LEU A 4 -8.68 0.16 -18.12
N GLY A 5 -7.56 -0.50 -18.47
CA GLY A 5 -6.21 -0.04 -18.13
C GLY A 5 -5.93 -0.02 -16.62
N VAL A 6 -6.62 -0.85 -15.83
CA VAL A 6 -6.48 -0.91 -14.37
C VAL A 6 -5.55 -2.05 -13.98
N TYR A 7 -4.44 -1.72 -13.32
CA TYR A 7 -3.52 -2.68 -12.73
C TYR A 7 -3.82 -2.84 -11.23
N VAL A 8 -4.25 -4.05 -10.84
CA VAL A 8 -4.53 -4.38 -9.44
C VAL A 8 -3.37 -5.20 -8.89
N LEU A 9 -2.70 -4.66 -7.86
CA LEU A 9 -1.66 -5.35 -7.12
C LEU A 9 -2.20 -5.74 -5.74
N ILE A 10 -2.07 -7.01 -5.40
CA ILE A 10 -2.33 -7.53 -4.05
C ILE A 10 -0.98 -7.99 -3.53
N CYS A 11 -0.50 -7.35 -2.47
CA CYS A 11 0.75 -7.69 -1.82
C CYS A 11 0.47 -8.10 -0.38
N ASP A 12 1.17 -9.13 0.09
CA ASP A 12 1.15 -9.50 1.49
C ASP A 12 1.88 -8.44 2.32
N ARG A 13 1.42 -8.25 3.55
CA ARG A 13 2.05 -7.34 4.49
C ARG A 13 3.39 -7.93 4.94
N ALA A 14 4.38 -7.08 5.16
CA ALA A 14 5.64 -7.49 5.79
C ALA A 14 5.39 -8.29 7.09
N GLY A 15 5.94 -9.50 7.19
CA GLY A 15 5.69 -10.44 8.29
C GLY A 15 4.42 -11.31 8.17
N TYR A 16 3.71 -11.27 7.04
CA TYR A 16 2.56 -12.13 6.71
C TYR A 16 2.81 -12.89 5.40
N GLY A 17 2.26 -14.10 5.30
CA GLY A 17 2.36 -14.92 4.08
C GLY A 17 3.81 -15.29 3.75
N ASP A 18 4.21 -15.03 2.50
CA ASP A 18 5.57 -15.25 1.98
C ASP A 18 6.47 -14.00 2.12
N SER A 19 6.01 -12.96 2.82
CA SER A 19 6.81 -11.75 3.04
C SER A 19 7.89 -11.97 4.10
N ASP A 20 9.01 -11.26 3.96
CA ASP A 20 10.11 -11.34 4.92
C ASP A 20 9.64 -11.10 6.36
N PRO A 21 10.19 -11.85 7.34
CA PRO A 21 9.81 -11.71 8.74
C PRO A 21 10.19 -10.31 9.25
N ASN A 22 9.19 -9.44 9.38
CA ASN A 22 9.40 -8.08 9.83
C ASN A 22 9.40 -8.01 11.36
N ARG A 23 10.60 -7.99 11.96
CA ARG A 23 10.78 -7.88 13.41
C ARG A 23 10.51 -6.47 13.97
N ASN A 24 10.39 -5.47 13.09
CA ASN A 24 10.17 -4.06 13.42
C ASN A 24 9.14 -3.44 12.48
N SER A 25 7.93 -4.01 12.40
CA SER A 25 6.81 -3.40 11.66
C SER A 25 6.46 -2.04 12.26
N MET A 26 7.13 -1.01 11.79
CA MET A 26 6.82 0.38 12.10
C MET A 26 5.90 0.89 11.01
N VAL A 27 4.86 1.62 11.40
CA VAL A 27 3.89 2.22 10.46
C VAL A 27 4.62 2.88 9.28
N LYS A 28 5.70 3.63 9.55
CA LYS A 28 6.54 4.29 8.54
C LYS A 28 7.19 3.33 7.52
N SER A 29 7.65 2.14 7.94
CA SER A 29 8.29 1.20 7.00
C SER A 29 7.29 0.74 5.96
N GLU A 30 6.05 0.43 6.37
CA GLU A 30 5.03 -0.05 5.44
C GLU A 30 4.72 0.95 4.32
N ALA A 31 4.71 2.25 4.63
CA ALA A 31 4.53 3.27 3.59
C ALA A 31 5.70 3.31 2.61
N LEU A 32 6.93 3.12 3.11
CA LEU A 32 8.13 3.10 2.28
C LEU A 32 8.17 1.84 1.42
N ASP A 33 7.77 0.68 1.96
CA ASP A 33 7.69 -0.58 1.22
C ASP A 33 6.69 -0.44 0.06
N ILE A 34 5.52 0.16 0.30
CA ILE A 34 4.52 0.45 -0.74
C ILE A 34 5.07 1.44 -1.78
N GLN A 35 5.84 2.44 -1.35
CA GLN A 35 6.46 3.40 -2.27
C GLN A 35 7.50 2.72 -3.17
N GLU A 36 8.40 1.92 -2.59
CA GLU A 36 9.44 1.20 -3.31
C GLU A 36 8.81 0.21 -4.30
N LEU A 37 7.78 -0.52 -3.87
CA LEU A 37 7.02 -1.41 -4.75
C LEU A 37 6.38 -0.64 -5.91
N ALA A 38 5.80 0.54 -5.65
CA ALA A 38 5.24 1.38 -6.70
C ALA A 38 6.30 1.94 -7.66
N ASP A 39 7.52 2.22 -7.18
CA ASP A 39 8.66 2.63 -8.02
C ASP A 39 9.19 1.48 -8.88
N GLN A 40 9.36 0.29 -8.30
CA GLN A 40 9.80 -0.91 -9.02
C GLN A 40 8.82 -1.30 -10.12
N LEU A 41 7.52 -1.16 -9.86
CA LEU A 41 6.46 -1.42 -10.83
C LEU A 41 6.20 -0.25 -11.77
N GLN A 42 6.92 0.87 -11.62
CA GLN A 42 6.79 2.08 -12.43
C GLN A 42 5.33 2.58 -12.55
N LEU A 43 4.55 2.48 -11.46
CA LEU A 43 3.15 2.91 -11.39
C LEU A 43 2.97 4.43 -11.59
N GLY A 44 4.08 5.17 -11.65
CA GLY A 44 4.12 6.61 -11.86
C GLY A 44 3.93 7.41 -10.56
N PRO A 45 3.66 8.72 -10.69
CA PRO A 45 3.62 9.63 -9.54
C PRO A 45 2.31 9.57 -8.74
N LYS A 46 1.28 8.85 -9.21
CA LYS A 46 -0.04 8.73 -8.56
C LYS A 46 -0.55 7.30 -8.62
N PHE A 47 -0.97 6.78 -7.48
CA PHE A 47 -1.60 5.45 -7.38
C PHE A 47 -2.68 5.43 -6.30
N TYR A 48 -3.56 4.44 -6.38
CA TYR A 48 -4.64 4.22 -5.42
C TYR A 48 -4.24 3.10 -4.46
N VAL A 49 -4.54 3.28 -3.18
CA VAL A 49 -4.34 2.24 -2.16
C VAL A 49 -5.69 1.92 -1.54
N ILE A 50 -6.03 0.64 -1.53
CA ILE A 50 -7.27 0.15 -0.94
C ILE A 50 -6.90 -0.76 0.22
N GLY A 51 -7.45 -0.47 1.39
CA GLY A 51 -7.22 -1.25 2.60
C GLY A 51 -8.54 -1.67 3.20
N VAL A 52 -8.63 -2.93 3.60
CA VAL A 52 -9.82 -3.51 4.22
C VAL A 52 -9.47 -3.88 5.65
N SER A 53 -10.32 -3.54 6.62
CA SER A 53 -10.14 -3.90 8.02
C SER A 53 -8.77 -3.45 8.58
N LEU A 54 -7.91 -4.38 9.00
CA LEU A 54 -6.56 -4.08 9.51
C LEU A 54 -5.61 -3.52 8.42
N GLY A 55 -5.94 -3.66 7.14
CA GLY A 55 -5.17 -3.04 6.05
C GLY A 55 -5.26 -1.51 6.02
N THR A 56 -6.15 -0.91 6.82
CA THR A 56 -6.36 0.53 6.89
C THR A 56 -5.13 1.29 7.45
N TYR A 57 -4.34 0.65 8.30
CA TYR A 57 -3.12 1.26 8.87
C TYR A 57 -2.07 1.55 7.80
N ALA A 58 -1.98 0.72 6.75
CA ALA A 58 -1.10 0.96 5.63
C ALA A 58 -1.51 2.22 4.85
N ILE A 59 -2.82 2.42 4.63
CA ILE A 59 -3.33 3.65 3.99
C ILE A 59 -2.98 4.88 4.82
N TRP A 60 -3.25 4.84 6.12
CA TRP A 60 -2.94 5.96 7.02
C TRP A 60 -1.45 6.27 7.03
N SER A 61 -0.61 5.24 7.00
CA SER A 61 0.83 5.40 6.85
C SER A 61 1.21 6.08 5.55
N CYS A 62 0.65 5.64 4.42
CA CYS A 62 0.94 6.23 3.12
C CYS A 62 0.55 7.71 3.09
N LEU A 63 -0.62 8.06 3.59
CA LEU A 63 -1.08 9.45 3.69
C LEU A 63 -0.16 10.31 4.59
N LYS A 64 0.39 9.73 5.66
CA LYS A 64 1.23 10.45 6.62
C LYS A 64 2.67 10.62 6.15
N TYR A 65 3.27 9.59 5.56
CA TYR A 65 4.71 9.55 5.27
C TYR A 65 5.06 9.76 3.80
N ILE A 66 4.15 9.44 2.88
CA ILE A 66 4.35 9.63 1.43
C ILE A 66 3.21 10.46 0.78
N PRO A 67 2.77 11.59 1.38
CA PRO A 67 1.66 12.37 0.83
C PRO A 67 1.93 12.90 -0.59
N HIS A 68 3.21 13.07 -0.94
CA HIS A 68 3.67 13.56 -2.25
C HIS A 68 3.40 12.59 -3.41
N ARG A 69 3.15 11.31 -3.14
CA ARG A 69 2.80 10.29 -4.14
C ARG A 69 1.30 10.29 -4.53
N HIS A 70 0.56 11.35 -4.16
CA HIS A 70 -0.88 11.55 -4.45
C HIS A 70 -1.73 10.29 -4.21
N VAL A 71 -1.47 9.62 -3.08
CA VAL A 71 -2.16 8.40 -2.71
C VAL A 71 -3.60 8.72 -2.36
N HIS A 72 -4.54 8.18 -3.15
CA HIS A 72 -5.96 8.24 -2.81
C HIS A 72 -6.33 6.93 -2.13
N GLY A 73 -6.62 7.04 -0.84
CA GLY A 73 -6.90 5.91 0.04
C GLY A 73 -8.38 5.68 0.26
N PHE A 74 -8.88 4.47 -0.01
CA PHE A 74 -10.22 4.04 0.41
C PHE A 74 -10.09 2.99 1.50
N CYS A 75 -10.60 3.29 2.70
CA CYS A 75 -10.66 2.27 3.74
C CYS A 75 -12.08 1.81 4.02
N PHE A 76 -12.25 0.50 3.95
CA PHE A 76 -13.50 -0.17 4.25
C PHE A 76 -13.42 -0.77 5.65
N PHE A 77 -14.11 -0.13 6.60
CA PHE A 77 -14.39 -0.74 7.89
C PHE A 77 -15.61 -1.64 7.74
N ARG A 78 -15.46 -2.93 8.04
CA ARG A 78 -16.65 -3.76 8.27
C ARG A 78 -17.23 -3.35 9.64
N PRO A 79 -18.54 -3.04 9.72
CA PRO A 79 -19.20 -2.77 10.99
C PRO A 79 -19.23 -4.01 11.88
#